data_AF-A0A8K0J758-F1
#
_entry.id   AF-A0A8K0J758-F1
#
_cell.length_a   1.000
_cell.length_b   1.000
_cell.length_c   1.000
_cell.angle_alpha   90.00
_cell.angle_beta   90.00
_cell.angle_gamma   90.00
#
_symmetry.space_group_name_H-M   'P 1'
#
loop_
_entity.id
_entity.type
_entity.pdbx_description
1 polymer ?
#
loop_
_entity_poly.entity_id
_entity_poly.type
_entity_poly.pdbx_seq_one_letter_code
_entity_poly.pdbx_strand_id
1 'polypeptide(L)'
;MKLPTAMMLLASLTIVSANEPYDLDKCLKAHGSGAWTCEDECNTCICGSEGLMETMMACTKVKSLHYDYSDCIREHGEGYWMCLDGCNGCICGWDKIISTNRTCNTKQRKK
;
A
#
# COMPACT_ATOMS: atom_id res chain seq x y z
N MET A 1 -27.35 -20.50 53.32
CA MET A 1 -27.55 -21.33 52.12
C MET A 1 -28.17 -20.48 51.02
N LYS A 2 -27.39 -20.14 49.98
CA LYS A 2 -27.75 -19.85 48.57
C LYS A 2 -26.55 -19.12 47.94
N LEU A 3 -25.90 -19.80 47.00
CA LEU A 3 -24.87 -19.25 46.10
C LEU A 3 -25.59 -18.45 44.98
N PRO A 4 -24.94 -17.50 44.30
CA PRO A 4 -24.15 -17.96 43.16
C PRO A 4 -22.81 -17.27 42.96
N THR A 5 -21.88 -18.12 42.52
CA THR A 5 -20.65 -17.84 41.80
C THR A 5 -20.94 -16.88 40.64
N ALA A 6 -20.48 -15.64 40.75
CA ALA A 6 -20.45 -14.72 39.62
C ALA A 6 -19.20 -15.02 38.78
N MET A 7 -19.45 -15.91 37.83
CA MET A 7 -18.73 -16.23 36.60
C MET A 7 -17.83 -15.09 36.09
N MET A 8 -16.51 -15.33 36.10
CA MET A 8 -15.54 -14.56 35.32
C MET A 8 -15.92 -14.64 33.83
N LEU A 9 -16.43 -13.55 33.27
CA LEU A 9 -16.44 -13.34 31.83
C LEU A 9 -15.14 -12.65 31.45
N LEU A 10 -14.11 -13.47 31.24
CA LEU A 10 -12.97 -13.10 30.41
C LEU A 10 -13.51 -12.97 28.98
N ALA A 11 -13.93 -11.75 28.61
CA ALA A 11 -14.00 -11.40 27.20
C ALA A 11 -12.55 -11.35 26.70
N SER A 12 -12.08 -12.48 26.19
CA SER A 12 -10.84 -12.56 25.43
C SER A 12 -10.97 -11.61 24.25
N LEU A 13 -10.48 -10.37 24.39
CA LEU A 13 -10.08 -9.58 23.25
C LEU A 13 -8.96 -10.37 22.57
N THR A 14 -9.32 -11.26 21.65
CA THR A 14 -8.39 -11.63 20.59
C THR A 14 -8.27 -10.37 19.74
N ILE A 15 -7.31 -9.54 20.11
CA ILE A 15 -6.64 -8.67 19.16
C ILE A 15 -6.15 -9.65 18.09
N VAL A 16 -6.90 -9.78 16.98
CA VAL A 16 -6.44 -10.51 15.82
C VAL A 16 -5.18 -9.76 15.39
N SER A 17 -4.05 -10.37 15.71
CA SER A 17 -2.73 -9.87 15.39
C SER A 17 -2.71 -9.65 13.89
N ALA A 18 -2.62 -8.39 13.48
CA ALA A 18 -2.06 -8.07 12.18
C ALA A 18 -0.75 -8.88 12.03
N ASN A 19 -0.52 -9.43 10.84
CA ASN A 19 0.64 -10.23 10.42
C ASN A 19 0.42 -11.76 10.39
N GLU A 20 -0.62 -12.25 9.70
CA GLU A 20 -0.46 -13.57 9.08
C GLU A 20 0.71 -13.49 8.08
N PRO A 21 1.66 -14.45 8.09
CA PRO A 21 2.72 -14.49 7.10
C PRO A 21 2.12 -14.66 5.70
N TYR A 22 2.72 -13.98 4.72
CA TYR A 22 2.29 -14.09 3.33
C TYR A 22 2.36 -15.54 2.83
N ASP A 23 1.31 -15.97 2.15
CA ASP A 23 1.18 -17.31 1.56
C ASP A 23 0.97 -17.16 0.04
N LEU A 24 1.98 -17.60 -0.72
CA LEU A 24 1.97 -17.56 -2.19
C LEU A 24 0.82 -18.39 -2.77
N ASP A 25 0.57 -19.58 -2.24
CA ASP A 25 -0.46 -20.49 -2.73
C ASP A 25 -1.85 -19.88 -2.54
N LYS A 26 -2.05 -19.19 -1.41
CA LYS A 26 -3.27 -18.42 -1.14
C LYS A 26 -3.44 -17.27 -2.13
N CYS A 27 -2.38 -16.54 -2.46
CA CYS A 27 -2.40 -15.47 -3.46
C CYS A 27 -2.75 -16.01 -4.86
N LEU A 28 -2.06 -17.07 -5.31
CA LEU A 28 -2.28 -17.69 -6.62
C LEU A 28 -3.70 -18.27 -6.77
N LYS A 29 -4.27 -18.83 -5.69
CA LYS A 29 -5.67 -19.28 -5.69
C LYS A 29 -6.66 -18.14 -5.85
N ALA A 30 -6.36 -16.96 -5.30
CA ALA A 30 -7.25 -15.80 -5.35
C ALA A 30 -7.15 -15.03 -6.67
N HIS A 31 -5.95 -14.85 -7.21
CA HIS A 31 -5.70 -13.94 -8.34
C HIS A 31 -5.14 -14.63 -9.60
N GLY A 32 -4.75 -15.90 -9.52
CA GLY A 32 -4.06 -16.62 -10.59
C GLY A 32 -2.56 -16.28 -10.69
N SER A 33 -1.90 -16.82 -11.70
CA SER A 33 -0.47 -16.60 -11.97
C SER A 33 -0.18 -15.37 -12.85
N GLY A 34 -1.23 -14.72 -13.36
CA GLY A 34 -1.12 -13.53 -14.21
C GLY A 34 -1.06 -12.23 -13.40
N ALA A 35 -0.89 -11.13 -14.13
CA ALA A 35 -0.99 -9.79 -13.56
C ALA A 35 -2.44 -9.30 -13.55
N TRP A 36 -2.79 -8.48 -12.56
CA TRP A 36 -4.12 -7.85 -12.44
C TRP A 36 -4.00 -6.39 -11.96
N THR A 37 -5.07 -5.62 -12.08
CA THR A 37 -5.10 -4.27 -11.50
C THR A 37 -5.25 -4.36 -9.99
N CYS A 38 -4.34 -3.72 -9.25
CA CYS A 38 -4.37 -3.65 -7.79
C CYS A 38 -5.64 -2.94 -7.26
N GLU A 39 -5.92 -3.05 -5.96
CA GLU A 39 -7.06 -2.38 -5.30
C GLU A 39 -6.98 -0.84 -5.33
N ASP A 40 -5.84 -0.28 -5.74
CA ASP A 40 -5.71 1.15 -6.01
C ASP A 40 -6.15 1.57 -7.42
N GLU A 41 -6.66 0.62 -8.22
CA GLU A 41 -7.19 0.79 -9.58
C GLU A 41 -6.19 1.35 -10.59
N CYS A 42 -4.90 1.39 -10.25
CA CYS A 42 -3.90 2.07 -11.06
C CYS A 42 -2.62 1.25 -11.20
N ASN A 43 -2.16 0.63 -10.12
CA ASN A 43 -1.02 -0.25 -10.19
C ASN A 43 -1.40 -1.64 -10.72
N THR A 44 -0.40 -2.33 -11.26
CA THR A 44 -0.49 -3.71 -11.70
C THR A 44 0.16 -4.61 -10.65
N CYS A 45 -0.60 -5.58 -10.16
CA CYS A 45 -0.22 -6.52 -9.12
C CYS A 45 0.13 -7.89 -9.71
N ILE A 46 1.08 -8.59 -9.08
CA ILE A 46 1.41 -10.00 -9.30
C ILE A 46 1.67 -10.70 -7.96
N CYS A 47 1.39 -12.00 -7.88
CA CYS A 47 1.83 -12.82 -6.75
C CYS A 47 3.34 -13.12 -6.88
N GLY A 48 4.15 -12.56 -5.98
CA GLY A 48 5.59 -12.85 -5.89
C GLY A 48 5.89 -13.90 -4.83
N SER A 49 7.06 -14.56 -4.94
CA SER A 49 7.49 -15.58 -3.96
C SER A 49 7.74 -15.04 -2.55
N GLU A 50 7.94 -13.73 -2.42
CA GLU A 50 8.23 -13.06 -1.14
C GLU A 50 7.10 -12.11 -0.68
N GLY A 51 6.01 -12.01 -1.44
CA GLY A 51 4.91 -11.08 -1.17
C GLY A 51 4.13 -10.69 -2.42
N LEU A 52 3.03 -9.95 -2.23
CA LEU A 52 2.36 -9.23 -3.32
C LEU A 52 3.32 -8.19 -3.89
N MET A 53 3.53 -8.20 -5.20
CA MET A 53 4.34 -7.20 -5.90
C MET A 53 3.42 -6.32 -6.73
N GLU A 54 3.67 -5.01 -6.76
CA GLU A 54 2.89 -4.04 -7.52
C GLU A 54 3.84 -3.14 -8.33
N THR A 55 3.38 -2.65 -9.48
CA THR A 55 3.97 -1.42 -10.04
C THR A 55 3.78 -0.31 -9.01
N MET A 56 4.67 0.68 -8.97
CA MET A 56 4.52 1.81 -8.04
C MET A 56 4.48 3.11 -8.81
N MET A 57 3.46 3.19 -9.68
CA MET A 57 3.04 4.45 -10.24
C MET A 57 2.57 5.34 -9.09
N ALA A 58 2.78 6.66 -9.22
CA ALA A 58 2.23 7.66 -8.30
C ALA A 58 0.71 7.75 -8.52
N CYS A 59 0.01 6.67 -8.16
CA CYS A 59 -1.42 6.53 -8.24
C CYS A 59 -2.02 7.50 -7.24
N THR A 60 -2.44 8.65 -7.74
CA THR A 60 -3.25 9.58 -7.00
C THR A 60 -4.58 8.88 -6.65
N LYS A 61 -4.65 8.20 -5.50
CA LYS A 61 -5.93 7.86 -4.83
C LYS A 61 -6.69 9.11 -4.42
N VAL A 62 -6.05 10.27 -4.55
CA VAL A 62 -6.76 11.52 -4.59
C VAL A 62 -7.54 11.54 -5.90
N LYS A 63 -8.85 11.34 -5.78
CA LYS A 63 -9.80 12.30 -6.36
C LYS A 63 -9.46 13.72 -5.84
N SER A 64 -8.22 14.20 -6.02
CA SER A 64 -7.94 15.61 -6.05
C SER A 64 -8.55 16.01 -7.35
N LEU A 65 -9.76 16.54 -7.25
CA LEU A 65 -10.44 17.18 -8.36
C LEU A 65 -9.56 18.25 -9.03
N HIS A 66 -8.43 18.66 -8.42
CA HIS A 66 -7.45 19.57 -8.99
C HIS A 66 -6.02 19.14 -8.58
N TYR A 67 -5.29 18.45 -9.45
CA TYR A 67 -3.83 18.56 -9.44
C TYR A 67 -3.48 19.96 -9.94
N ASP A 68 -2.69 20.71 -9.18
CA ASP A 68 -2.11 21.97 -9.63
C ASP A 68 -0.58 21.85 -9.59
N TYR A 69 0.05 22.18 -10.71
CA TYR A 69 1.50 22.14 -10.85
C TYR A 69 2.19 23.07 -9.85
N SER A 70 1.64 24.26 -9.61
CA SER A 70 2.23 25.24 -8.70
C SER A 70 2.18 24.75 -7.26
N ASP A 71 1.10 24.08 -6.86
CA ASP A 71 1.03 23.42 -5.54
C ASP A 71 2.06 22.30 -5.40
N CYS A 72 2.24 21.47 -6.45
CA CYS A 72 3.27 20.43 -6.45
C CYS A 72 4.67 21.04 -6.26
N ILE A 73 5.00 22.09 -7.02
CA ILE A 73 6.28 22.79 -6.90
C ILE A 73 6.44 23.44 -5.52
N ARG A 74 5.38 24.01 -4.95
CA ARG A 74 5.40 24.59 -3.60
C ARG A 74 5.71 23.55 -2.52
N GLU A 75 5.24 22.31 -2.68
CA GLU A 75 5.39 21.25 -1.69
C GLU A 75 6.69 20.44 -1.84
N HIS A 76 7.12 20.19 -3.07
CA HIS A 76 8.25 19.31 -3.36
C HIS A 76 9.47 20.01 -3.96
N GLY A 77 9.31 21.26 -4.41
CA GLY A 77 10.34 22.04 -5.10
C GLY A 77 10.40 21.77 -6.61
N GLU A 78 11.18 22.58 -7.31
CA GLU A 78 11.51 22.36 -8.72
C GLU A 78 12.58 21.28 -8.83
N GLY A 79 12.19 20.07 -9.26
CA GLY A 79 13.13 19.00 -9.59
C GLY A 79 12.74 17.63 -9.05
N TYR A 80 13.76 16.81 -8.85
CA TYR A 80 13.63 15.41 -8.44
C TYR A 80 13.57 15.27 -6.93
N TRP A 81 12.65 14.44 -6.42
CA TRP A 81 12.64 13.99 -5.04
C TRP A 81 12.45 12.47 -4.93
N MET A 82 12.73 11.91 -3.75
CA MET A 82 12.37 10.52 -3.46
C MET A 82 10.87 10.45 -3.18
N CYS A 83 10.14 9.64 -3.93
CA CYS A 83 8.72 9.40 -3.68
C CYS A 83 8.49 8.87 -2.25
N LEU A 84 7.25 9.00 -1.76
CA LEU A 84 6.86 8.48 -0.43
C LEU A 84 7.06 6.96 -0.30
N ASP A 85 7.16 6.25 -1.42
CA ASP A 85 7.47 4.82 -1.44
C ASP A 85 8.93 4.48 -1.04
N GLY A 86 9.82 5.48 -0.96
CA GLY A 86 11.22 5.32 -0.57
C GLY A 86 12.11 4.62 -1.60
N CYS A 87 11.63 4.42 -2.83
CA CYS A 87 12.32 3.63 -3.85
C CYS A 87 12.33 4.31 -5.23
N ASN A 88 11.21 4.94 -5.61
CA ASN A 88 11.10 5.65 -6.86
C ASN A 88 11.47 7.12 -6.72
N GLY A 89 11.89 7.68 -7.85
CA GLY A 89 12.08 9.09 -8.04
C GLY A 89 10.83 9.76 -8.58
N CYS A 90 10.46 10.89 -8.00
CA CYS A 90 9.30 11.69 -8.37
C CYS A 90 9.73 13.05 -8.93
N ILE A 91 8.95 13.57 -9.88
CA ILE A 91 9.00 14.95 -10.37
C ILE A 91 7.57 15.50 -10.51
N CYS A 92 7.41 16.82 -10.45
CA CYS A 92 6.15 17.48 -10.81
C CYS A 92 6.05 17.50 -12.34
N GLY A 93 5.05 16.84 -12.90
CA GLY A 93 4.66 16.96 -14.30
C GLY A 93 3.50 17.94 -14.44
N TRP A 94 3.19 18.40 -15.65
CA TRP A 94 2.17 19.45 -15.84
C TRP A 94 0.78 19.12 -15.30
N ASP A 95 0.38 17.85 -15.33
CA ASP A 95 -0.96 17.39 -14.97
C ASP A 95 -0.98 16.34 -13.85
N LYS A 96 0.19 15.90 -13.38
CA LYS A 96 0.35 14.87 -12.33
C LYS A 96 1.77 14.83 -11.80
N ILE A 97 1.96 14.16 -10.66
CA ILE A 97 3.28 13.69 -10.24
C ILE A 97 3.70 12.52 -11.15
N ILE A 98 4.90 12.61 -11.73
CA ILE A 98 5.50 11.55 -12.54
C ILE A 98 6.52 10.81 -11.68
N SER A 99 6.44 9.48 -11.66
CA SER A 99 7.35 8.62 -10.91
C SER A 99 8.14 7.71 -11.87
N THR A 100 9.37 7.35 -11.51
CA THR A 100 10.08 6.24 -12.16
C THR A 100 9.33 4.93 -11.92
N ASN A 101 9.45 3.96 -12.83
CA ASN A 101 8.80 2.66 -12.67
C ASN A 101 9.80 1.57 -12.25
N ARG A 102 10.34 1.67 -11.03
CA ARG A 102 11.22 0.63 -10.46
C ARG A 102 10.39 -0.39 -9.69
N THR A 103 10.79 -1.66 -9.75
CA THR A 103 10.27 -2.70 -8.86
C THR A 103 10.87 -2.51 -7.47
N CYS A 104 10.03 -2.38 -6.45
CA CYS A 104 10.46 -1.98 -5.11
C CYS A 104 10.02 -2.98 -4.06
N ASN A 105 10.88 -3.18 -3.06
CA ASN A 105 10.58 -4.05 -1.92
C ASN A 105 9.84 -3.25 -0.83
N THR A 106 8.70 -3.74 -0.39
CA THR A 106 7.82 -3.09 0.61
C THR A 106 8.47 -2.89 1.99
N LYS A 107 9.59 -3.58 2.29
CA LYS A 107 10.39 -3.37 3.51
C LYS A 107 11.10 -2.01 3.57
N GLN A 108 11.16 -1.25 2.48
CA GLN A 108 11.87 0.03 2.40
C GLN A 108 11.01 1.26 2.70
N ARG A 109 9.72 1.09 3.00
CA ARG A 109 8.82 2.20 3.36
C ARG A 109 9.27 2.83 4.68
N LYS A 110 9.87 4.04 4.64
CA LYS A 110 10.03 4.87 5.83
C LYS A 110 8.65 5.40 6.21
N LYS A 111 8.22 5.11 7.44
CA LYS A 111 7.03 5.69 8.08
C LYS A 111 7.16 7.20 8.23
#